data_AF-A0A3N7ZYJ8-F1
#
_entry.id   AF-A0A3N7ZYJ8-F1
#
_cell.length_a   1.000
_cell.length_b   1.000
_cell.length_c   1.000
_cell.angle_alpha   90.00
_cell.angle_beta   90.00
_cell.angle_gamma   90.00
#
_symmetry.space_group_name_H-M   'P 1'
#
loop_
_entity.id
_entity.type
_entity.pdbx_description
1 polymer ?
#
loop_
_entity_poly.entity_id
_entity_poly.type
_entity_poly.pdbx_seq_one_letter_code
_entity_poly.pdbx_strand_id
1 'polypeptide(L)'
;MSWNEDGTRTILRRRQVEQCTGLSRSTIYKRMQDGTFPRAIALGGRMVGWRAADIEQFLADPTRYRASQAREPEEQDGSDERR
;
A
#
# COMPACT_ATOMS: atom_id res chain seq x y z
N MET A 1 14.72 -6.84 27.01
CA MET A 1 15.01 -6.13 25.75
C MET A 1 13.95 -6.55 24.75
N SER A 2 12.81 -5.86 24.76
CA SER A 2 11.70 -6.14 23.85
C SER A 2 12.00 -5.48 22.52
N TRP A 3 12.85 -6.13 21.73
CA TRP A 3 12.89 -5.86 20.29
C TRP A 3 11.60 -6.45 19.71
N ASN A 4 10.96 -5.71 18.82
CA ASN A 4 9.88 -6.16 17.92
C ASN A 4 8.45 -6.00 18.46
N GLU A 5 7.94 -4.77 18.44
CA GLU A 5 6.50 -4.47 18.28
C GLU A 5 6.26 -3.64 16.99
N ASP A 6 7.15 -3.76 16.00
CA ASP A 6 7.24 -2.82 14.88
C ASP A 6 6.62 -3.32 13.56
N GLY A 7 5.81 -4.38 13.61
CA GLY A 7 4.95 -4.75 12.47
C GLY A 7 4.02 -3.60 12.04
N THR A 8 3.67 -2.72 12.99
CA THR A 8 2.79 -1.58 12.75
C THR A 8 3.46 -0.36 12.12
N ARG A 9 4.80 -0.24 12.21
CA ARG A 9 5.57 0.93 11.71
C ARG A 9 6.37 0.66 10.44
N THR A 10 6.33 -0.56 9.92
CA THR A 10 7.08 -0.93 8.72
C THR A 10 6.34 -0.54 7.45
N ILE A 11 7.05 0.04 6.47
CA ILE A 11 6.50 0.38 5.15
C ILE A 11 7.04 -0.58 4.09
N LEU A 12 6.17 -1.39 3.53
CA LEU A 12 6.45 -2.32 2.44
C LEU A 12 6.46 -1.59 1.10
N ARG A 13 7.49 -1.84 0.29
CA ARG A 13 7.54 -1.38 -1.10
C ARG A 13 6.71 -2.30 -1.99
N ARG A 14 6.38 -1.82 -3.20
CA ARG A 14 5.60 -2.59 -4.20
C ARG A 14 6.09 -4.04 -4.35
N ARG A 15 7.40 -4.25 -4.53
CA ARG A 15 7.96 -5.59 -4.70
C ARG A 15 7.72 -6.50 -3.48
N GLN A 16 7.79 -5.95 -2.27
CA GLN A 16 7.51 -6.69 -1.05
C GLN A 16 6.01 -7.00 -0.94
N VAL A 17 5.14 -6.05 -1.28
CA VAL A 17 3.70 -6.29 -1.34
C VAL A 17 3.36 -7.39 -2.35
N GLU A 18 3.93 -7.36 -3.57
CA GLU A 18 3.74 -8.41 -4.58
C GLU A 18 4.17 -9.79 -4.05
N GLN A 19 5.28 -9.85 -3.30
CA GLN A 19 5.76 -11.09 -2.68
C GLN A 19 4.86 -11.56 -1.53
N CYS A 20 4.39 -10.65 -0.68
CA CYS A 20 3.54 -10.97 0.47
C CYS A 20 2.13 -11.38 0.05
N THR A 21 1.54 -10.70 -0.93
CA THR A 21 0.16 -10.95 -1.36
C THR A 21 0.05 -11.93 -2.52
N GLY A 22 1.17 -12.24 -3.20
CA GLY A 22 1.17 -13.04 -4.44
C GLY A 22 0.40 -12.39 -5.59
N LEU A 23 0.08 -11.10 -5.47
CA LEU A 23 -0.69 -10.35 -6.47
C LEU A 23 0.25 -9.66 -7.43
N SER A 24 -0.09 -9.67 -8.70
CA SER A 24 0.62 -8.86 -9.68
C SER A 24 0.39 -7.37 -9.44
N ARG A 25 1.35 -6.53 -9.85
CA ARG A 25 1.20 -5.07 -9.87
C ARG A 25 -0.14 -4.58 -10.41
N SER A 26 -0.61 -5.12 -11.55
CA SER A 26 -1.87 -4.68 -12.16
C SER A 26 -3.08 -5.05 -11.29
N THR A 27 -3.07 -6.22 -10.65
CA THR A 27 -4.10 -6.64 -9.71
C THR A 27 -4.14 -5.73 -8.48
N ILE A 28 -2.98 -5.34 -7.96
CA ILE A 28 -2.89 -4.41 -6.82
C ILE A 28 -3.54 -3.08 -7.19
N TYR A 29 -3.14 -2.45 -8.30
CA TYR A 29 -3.72 -1.17 -8.71
C TYR A 29 -5.21 -1.27 -9.05
N LYS A 30 -5.66 -2.38 -9.66
CA LYS A 30 -7.08 -2.62 -9.90
C LYS A 30 -7.88 -2.68 -8.60
N ARG A 31 -7.42 -3.48 -7.63
CA ARG A 31 -8.09 -3.59 -6.32
C ARG A 31 -8.02 -2.29 -5.51
N MET A 32 -6.98 -1.49 -5.70
CA MET A 32 -6.91 -0.14 -5.13
C MET A 32 -7.99 0.79 -5.71
N GLN A 33 -8.22 0.76 -7.03
CA GLN A 33 -9.33 1.47 -7.67
C GLN A 33 -10.69 0.95 -7.18
N ASP A 34 -10.82 -0.36 -7.03
CA ASP A 34 -12.05 -1.00 -6.54
C ASP A 34 -12.27 -0.75 -5.02
N GLY A 35 -11.34 -0.11 -4.31
CA GLY A 35 -11.41 0.13 -2.87
C GLY A 35 -11.29 -1.14 -2.00
N THR A 36 -10.83 -2.24 -2.60
CA THR A 36 -10.67 -3.56 -1.98
C THR A 36 -9.21 -3.87 -1.60
N PHE A 37 -8.31 -2.89 -1.72
CA PHE A 37 -6.92 -3.00 -1.32
C PHE A 37 -6.46 -1.75 -0.58
N PRO A 38 -5.49 -1.87 0.35
CA PRO A 38 -4.93 -0.71 1.05
C PRO A 38 -4.29 0.30 0.09
N ARG A 39 -4.46 1.58 0.40
CA ARG A 39 -3.87 2.66 -0.40
C ARG A 39 -2.36 2.73 -0.19
N ALA A 40 -1.67 3.11 -1.25
CA ALA A 40 -0.25 3.37 -1.18
C ALA A 40 0.01 4.74 -0.55
N ILE A 41 1.01 4.81 0.31
CA ILE A 41 1.55 6.01 0.94
C ILE A 41 2.72 6.50 0.10
N ALA A 42 2.68 7.78 -0.30
CA ALA A 42 3.81 8.44 -0.93
C ALA A 42 4.90 8.69 0.12
N LEU A 43 6.13 8.27 -0.18
CA LEU A 43 7.28 8.41 0.71
C LEU A 43 8.24 9.51 0.23
N GLY A 44 7.82 10.27 -0.78
CA GLY A 44 8.61 11.29 -1.45
C GLY A 44 8.89 10.92 -2.92
N GLY A 45 8.70 11.90 -3.80
CA GLY A 45 8.88 11.75 -5.25
C GLY A 45 8.03 10.62 -5.85
N ARG A 46 8.66 9.79 -6.71
CA ARG A 46 8.00 8.64 -7.36
C ARG A 46 7.94 7.38 -6.49
N MET A 47 8.30 7.46 -5.20
CA MET A 47 8.34 6.30 -4.31
C MET A 47 7.03 6.12 -3.53
N VAL A 48 6.45 4.93 -3.64
CA VAL A 48 5.24 4.53 -2.90
C VAL A 48 5.48 3.29 -2.05
N GLY A 49 4.75 3.18 -0.94
CA GLY A 49 4.77 2.01 -0.07
C GLY A 49 3.46 1.81 0.68
N TRP A 50 3.30 0.69 1.36
CA TRP A 50 2.12 0.32 2.13
C TRP A 50 2.51 0.01 3.56
N ARG A 51 1.68 0.32 4.55
CA ARG A 51 1.96 -0.13 5.92
C ARG A 51 1.86 -1.64 5.96
N ALA A 52 2.82 -2.29 6.62
CA ALA A 52 2.80 -3.73 6.82
C ALA A 52 1.50 -4.15 7.54
N ALA A 53 1.07 -3.41 8.57
CA ALA A 53 -0.21 -3.64 9.25
C ALA A 53 -1.44 -3.60 8.31
N ASP A 54 -1.49 -2.67 7.36
CA ASP A 54 -2.63 -2.59 6.42
C ASP A 54 -2.64 -3.80 5.47
N ILE A 55 -1.46 -4.24 5.05
CA ILE A 55 -1.29 -5.43 4.20
C ILE A 55 -1.62 -6.70 4.98
N GLU A 56 -1.21 -6.81 6.24
CA GLU A 56 -1.57 -7.91 7.13
C GLU A 56 -3.08 -7.96 7.37
N GLN A 57 -3.73 -6.82 7.60
CA GLN A 57 -5.18 -6.75 7.74
C GLN A 57 -5.90 -7.17 6.45
N PHE A 58 -5.37 -6.77 5.30
CA PHE A 58 -5.87 -7.25 4.01
C PHE A 58 -5.66 -8.76 3.85
N LEU A 59 -4.51 -9.31 4.24
CA LEU A 59 -4.22 -10.74 4.16
C LEU A 59 -5.08 -11.58 5.11
N ALA A 60 -5.49 -11.02 6.24
CA ALA A 60 -6.37 -11.68 7.19
C ALA A 60 -7.77 -11.94 6.60
N ASP A 61 -8.32 -11.00 5.82
CA ASP A 61 -9.56 -11.21 5.07
C ASP A 61 -9.59 -10.37 3.77
N PRO A 62 -9.02 -10.90 2.66
CA PRO A 62 -8.90 -10.15 1.42
C PRO A 62 -10.24 -9.94 0.71
N THR A 63 -11.27 -10.70 1.07
CA THR A 63 -12.61 -10.61 0.46
C THR A 63 -13.48 -9.55 1.12
N ARG A 64 -13.35 -9.42 2.44
CA ARG A 64 -14.11 -8.48 3.28
C ARG A 64 -13.34 -7.20 3.56
N TYR A 65 -12.06 -7.12 3.21
CA TYR A 65 -11.29 -5.90 3.31
C TYR A 65 -12.00 -4.76 2.56
N ARG A 66 -12.20 -3.65 3.26
CA ARG A 66 -12.72 -2.40 2.72
C ARG A 66 -11.84 -1.29 3.25
N ALA A 67 -11.34 -0.43 2.36
CA ALA A 67 -10.55 0.73 2.74
C ALA A 67 -11.44 1.77 3.44
N SER A 68 -11.81 1.52 4.69
CA SER A 68 -12.45 2.50 5.56
C SER A 68 -11.40 3.53 5.99
N GLN A 69 -11.69 4.80 5.68
CA GLN A 69 -10.97 6.02 6.03
C GLN A 69 -10.08 6.63 4.93
N ALA A 70 -10.71 7.59 4.24
CA ALA A 70 -10.08 8.73 3.62
C ALA A 70 -9.27 9.52 4.64
N ARG A 71 -7.94 9.48 4.50
CA ARG A 71 -7.20 10.73 4.45
C ARG A 71 -6.82 10.91 2.99
N GLU A 72 -7.24 12.05 2.48
CA GLU A 72 -7.19 12.46 1.10
C GLU A 72 -5.77 12.25 0.53
N PRO A 73 -5.66 11.84 -0.74
CA PRO A 73 -4.38 11.92 -1.41
C PRO A 73 -4.04 13.41 -1.48
N GLU A 74 -3.04 13.83 -0.73
CA GLU A 74 -2.39 15.10 -1.01
C GLU A 74 -1.80 14.94 -2.42
N GLU A 75 -2.50 15.57 -3.38
CA GLU A 75 -2.10 15.69 -4.77
C GLU A 75 -0.73 16.35 -4.79
N GLN A 76 0.32 15.55 -4.99
CA GLN A 76 1.60 16.08 -5.42
C GLN A 76 1.69 15.83 -6.93
N ASP A 77 1.07 16.80 -7.63
CA ASP A 77 1.45 17.24 -8.96
C ASP A 77 2.98 17.20 -9.12
N GLY A 78 3.39 16.60 -10.22
CA GLY A 78 4.78 16.27 -10.54
C GLY A 78 4.88 15.79 -11.97
N SER A 79 4.27 16.57 -12.86
CA SER A 79 4.62 16.67 -14.28
C SER A 79 6.13 16.47 -14.50
N ASP A 80 6.53 15.50 -15.31
CA ASP A 80 7.79 15.61 -16.08
C ASP A 80 7.73 14.70 -17.31
N GLU A 81 7.14 15.28 -18.35
CA GLU A 81 7.53 15.26 -19.75
C GLU A 81 9.05 14.99 -19.95
N ARG A 82 9.40 13.94 -20.70
CA ARG A 82 10.47 13.86 -21.73
C ARG A 82 11.24 12.52 -21.76
N ARG A 83 11.03 11.85 -22.90
CA ARG A 83 11.96 11.05 -23.71
C ARG A 83 11.90 9.52 -23.58
#